data_AF-A0A972SIV7-F1
#
_entry.id   AF-A0A972SIV7-F1
#
_cell.length_a   1.000
_cell.length_b   1.000
_cell.length_c   1.000
_cell.angle_alpha   90.00
_cell.angle_beta   90.00
_cell.angle_gamma   90.00
#
_symmetry.space_group_name_H-M   'P 1'
#
loop_
_entity.id
_entity.type
_entity.pdbx_description
1 polymer ?
#
loop_
_entity_poly.entity_id
_entity_poly.type
_entity_poly.pdbx_seq_one_letter_code
_entity_poly.pdbx_strand_id
1 'polypeptide(L)'
;MPDKLTRDVLFLARLFTLLYLALFLFLHYERLPFEAVSALSVYFLANVLVYLFTRTRLFKRLAVLLDLTLVPLFVYFTRSPLALFSIGVLVAAYASRKPGVALLLSAEGALLAFLFFKENPLVLSAVVLFFIGVLFASYNFEYAVVMSKERKQINKLRRNYRLLLKELSELERERKRFALTEKLFELVTQHREPESYLEAIKKTFGLKSVKVVPARRPEEEVLKDPERGVLVVFVKFDRGYGSVVYELGEPFRLADPYLEEALVKAAKLLTLLVEGFEREAGSVTVSGPGGG
;
A
#
# COMPACT_ATOMS: atom_id res chain seq x y z
N MET A 1 20.11 4.95 -5.95
CA MET A 1 19.87 4.09 -7.13
C MET A 1 19.42 4.83 -8.40
N PRO A 2 18.51 5.84 -8.38
CA PRO A 2 18.03 6.46 -9.64
C PRO A 2 19.15 7.17 -10.43
N ASP A 3 20.13 7.76 -9.75
CA ASP A 3 21.27 8.43 -10.39
C ASP A 3 22.17 7.52 -11.24
N LYS A 4 22.21 6.22 -10.96
CA LYS A 4 23.07 5.29 -11.73
C LYS A 4 22.38 4.95 -13.06
N LEU A 5 21.10 4.63 -13.01
CA LEU A 5 20.30 4.32 -14.19
C LEU A 5 20.17 5.52 -15.14
N THR A 6 20.06 6.75 -14.59
CA THR A 6 20.06 7.96 -15.43
C THR A 6 21.42 8.19 -16.08
N ARG A 7 22.53 7.92 -15.39
CA ARG A 7 23.87 7.99 -15.99
C ARG A 7 24.04 7.00 -17.13
N ASP A 8 23.67 5.75 -16.91
CA ASP A 8 23.87 4.68 -17.89
C ASP A 8 23.08 4.95 -19.18
N VAL A 9 21.84 5.44 -19.08
CA VAL A 9 21.02 5.80 -20.25
C VAL A 9 21.58 7.01 -21.02
N LEU A 10 22.10 8.04 -20.32
CA LEU A 10 22.72 9.19 -21.01
C LEU A 10 24.01 8.78 -21.72
N PHE A 11 24.80 7.91 -21.09
CA PHE A 11 25.98 7.35 -21.72
C PHE A 11 25.63 6.51 -22.94
N LEU A 12 24.61 5.65 -22.84
CA LEU A 12 24.12 4.86 -23.98
C LEU A 12 23.67 5.76 -25.14
N ALA A 13 22.89 6.80 -24.86
CA ALA A 13 22.43 7.75 -25.88
C ALA A 13 23.59 8.50 -26.56
N ARG A 14 24.61 8.89 -25.79
CA ARG A 14 25.84 9.51 -26.32
C ARG A 14 26.68 8.55 -27.14
N LEU A 15 26.74 7.29 -26.76
CA LEU A 15 27.42 6.25 -27.53
C LEU A 15 26.69 5.98 -28.85
N PHE A 16 25.36 5.91 -28.83
CA PHE A 16 24.56 5.77 -30.06
C PHE A 16 24.71 6.96 -30.99
N THR A 17 24.72 8.19 -30.46
CA THR A 17 24.95 9.40 -31.27
C THR A 17 26.37 9.43 -31.82
N LEU A 18 27.39 9.14 -31.01
CA LEU A 18 28.77 9.00 -31.48
C LEU A 18 28.91 7.98 -32.61
N LEU A 19 28.32 6.79 -32.43
CA LEU A 19 28.39 5.72 -33.42
C LEU A 19 27.65 6.10 -34.70
N TYR A 20 26.49 6.76 -34.59
CA TYR A 20 25.76 7.29 -35.73
C TYR A 20 26.56 8.34 -36.51
N LEU A 21 27.17 9.31 -35.81
CA LEU A 21 27.98 10.35 -36.45
C LEU A 21 29.28 9.79 -37.05
N ALA A 22 29.92 8.82 -36.39
CA ALA A 22 31.11 8.14 -36.90
C ALA A 22 30.80 7.32 -38.17
N LEU A 23 29.69 6.58 -38.17
CA LEU A 23 29.21 5.85 -39.34
C LEU A 23 28.85 6.81 -40.48
N PHE A 24 28.29 7.98 -40.15
CA PHE A 24 27.99 9.00 -41.13
C PHE A 24 29.27 9.54 -41.82
N LEU A 25 30.33 9.85 -41.06
CA LEU A 25 31.62 10.26 -41.63
C LEU A 25 32.26 9.16 -42.48
N PHE A 26 32.16 7.89 -42.03
CA PHE A 26 32.68 6.76 -42.78
C PHE A 26 31.99 6.60 -44.15
N LEU A 27 30.67 6.77 -44.20
CA LEU A 27 29.91 6.72 -45.45
C LEU A 27 30.19 7.90 -46.40
N HIS A 28 30.66 9.04 -45.89
CA HIS A 28 30.91 10.26 -46.67
C HIS A 28 32.40 10.63 -46.68
N TYR A 29 33.28 9.63 -46.63
CA TYR A 29 34.73 9.80 -46.50
C TYR A 29 35.37 10.73 -47.55
N GLU A 30 34.81 10.79 -48.77
CA GLU A 30 35.32 11.63 -49.86
C GLU A 30 35.08 13.14 -49.66
N ARG A 31 34.18 13.53 -48.76
CA ARG A 31 33.80 14.94 -48.50
C ARG A 31 33.86 15.25 -47.02
N LEU A 32 34.98 14.91 -46.37
CA LEU A 32 35.17 15.18 -44.95
C LEU A 32 35.64 16.63 -44.71
N PRO A 33 34.78 17.53 -44.21
CA PRO A 33 35.26 18.79 -43.66
C PRO A 33 36.11 18.50 -42.42
N PHE A 34 37.33 19.02 -42.40
CA PHE A 34 38.28 18.86 -41.29
C PHE A 34 37.66 19.31 -39.96
N GLU A 35 36.81 20.33 -40.01
CA GLU A 35 36.08 20.88 -38.87
C GLU A 35 35.13 19.85 -38.24
N ALA A 36 34.40 19.05 -39.04
CA ALA A 36 33.48 18.04 -38.50
C ALA A 36 34.24 16.87 -37.87
N VAL A 37 35.35 16.44 -38.47
CA VAL A 37 36.22 15.39 -37.90
C VAL A 37 36.83 15.86 -36.58
N SER A 38 37.26 17.12 -36.51
CA SER A 38 37.78 17.71 -35.27
C SER A 38 36.71 17.80 -34.17
N ALA A 39 35.49 18.24 -34.52
CA ALA A 39 34.37 18.32 -33.59
C ALA A 39 33.98 16.95 -33.04
N LEU A 40 33.93 15.91 -33.88
CA LEU A 40 33.65 14.54 -33.45
C LEU A 40 34.77 13.97 -32.56
N SER A 41 36.02 14.25 -32.90
CA SER A 41 37.18 13.79 -32.12
C SER A 41 37.19 14.41 -30.71
N VAL A 42 36.94 15.72 -30.62
CA VAL A 42 36.78 16.43 -29.34
C VAL A 42 35.56 15.89 -28.58
N TYR A 43 34.45 15.63 -29.27
CA TYR A 43 33.24 15.08 -28.66
C TYR A 43 33.45 13.66 -28.11
N PHE A 44 34.18 12.80 -28.83
CA PHE A 44 34.57 11.46 -28.37
C PHE A 44 35.47 11.53 -27.15
N LEU A 45 36.54 12.32 -27.22
CA LEU A 45 37.52 12.43 -26.13
C LEU A 45 36.87 12.99 -24.86
N ALA A 46 35.99 13.99 -25.01
CA ALA A 46 35.26 14.54 -23.90
C ALA A 46 34.23 13.56 -23.31
N ASN A 47 33.57 12.74 -24.12
CA ASN A 47 32.67 11.68 -23.62
C ASN A 47 33.42 10.60 -22.84
N VAL A 48 34.61 10.20 -23.30
CA VAL A 48 35.50 9.27 -22.57
C VAL A 48 35.94 9.88 -21.23
N LEU A 49 36.35 11.15 -21.22
CA LEU A 49 36.72 11.87 -19.98
C LEU A 49 35.54 11.98 -19.01
N VAL A 50 34.34 12.29 -19.51
CA VAL A 50 33.13 12.36 -18.68
C VAL A 50 32.77 11.00 -18.08
N TYR A 51 32.99 9.90 -18.81
CA TYR A 51 32.77 8.53 -18.33
C TYR A 51 33.79 8.11 -17.25
N LEU A 52 35.07 8.45 -17.43
CA LEU A 52 36.13 8.13 -16.47
C LEU A 52 36.03 8.98 -15.19
N PHE A 53 35.67 10.26 -15.31
CA PHE A 53 35.63 11.22 -14.19
C PHE A 53 34.19 11.57 -13.72
N THR A 54 33.30 10.57 -13.68
CA THR A 54 31.86 10.73 -13.39
C THR A 54 31.50 11.26 -11.99
N ARG A 55 32.44 11.32 -11.04
CA ARG A 55 32.16 11.73 -9.64
C ARG A 55 32.00 13.24 -9.45
N THR A 56 32.61 14.04 -10.30
CA THR A 56 32.68 15.51 -10.14
C THR A 56 31.50 16.22 -10.81
N ARG A 57 30.80 17.09 -10.06
CA ARG A 57 29.63 17.87 -10.55
C ARG A 57 29.96 18.75 -11.77
N LEU A 58 31.21 19.18 -11.91
CA LEU A 58 31.70 20.00 -13.02
C LEU A 58 31.60 19.25 -14.36
N PHE A 59 32.07 18.01 -14.42
CA PHE A 59 32.04 17.21 -15.66
C PHE A 59 30.62 16.91 -16.12
N LYS A 60 29.64 16.80 -15.20
CA LYS A 60 28.23 16.65 -15.57
C LYS A 60 27.62 17.90 -16.22
N ARG A 61 28.09 19.10 -15.86
CA ARG A 61 27.66 20.35 -16.50
C ARG A 61 28.37 20.54 -17.84
N LEU A 62 29.66 20.27 -17.86
CA LEU A 62 30.51 20.35 -19.04
C LEU A 62 30.00 19.41 -20.13
N ALA A 63 29.58 18.19 -19.77
CA ALA A 63 29.02 17.25 -20.73
C ALA A 63 27.68 17.66 -21.34
N VAL A 64 26.88 18.48 -20.65
CA VAL A 64 25.64 19.04 -21.21
C VAL A 64 25.98 20.19 -22.17
N LEU A 65 26.94 21.04 -21.79
CA LEU A 65 27.42 22.10 -22.66
C LEU A 65 28.01 21.53 -23.95
N LEU A 66 28.82 20.46 -23.86
CA LEU A 66 29.39 19.78 -25.02
C LEU A 66 28.32 19.20 -25.95
N ASP A 67 27.27 18.58 -25.40
CA ASP A 67 26.16 18.06 -26.20
C ASP A 67 25.40 19.21 -26.91
N LEU A 68 25.24 20.36 -26.25
CA LEU A 68 24.59 21.54 -26.80
C LEU A 68 25.44 22.24 -27.87
N THR A 69 26.76 22.28 -27.72
CA THR A 69 27.62 23.04 -28.64
C THR A 69 28.17 22.18 -29.77
N LEU A 70 28.73 21.01 -29.46
CA LEU A 70 29.50 20.23 -30.44
C LEU A 70 28.62 19.46 -31.42
N VAL A 71 27.45 19.00 -30.99
CA VAL A 71 26.57 18.20 -31.87
C VAL A 71 25.89 19.08 -32.92
N PRO A 72 25.27 20.22 -32.59
CA PRO A 72 24.77 21.15 -33.60
C PRO A 72 25.87 21.70 -34.51
N LEU A 73 27.05 21.98 -33.96
CA LEU A 73 28.21 22.43 -34.73
C LEU A 73 28.68 21.37 -35.75
N PHE A 74 28.73 20.10 -35.33
CA PHE A 74 29.03 18.99 -36.23
C PHE A 74 28.00 18.91 -37.36
N VAL A 75 26.71 18.97 -37.04
CA VAL A 75 25.62 18.92 -38.03
C VAL A 75 25.72 20.08 -39.03
N TYR A 76 26.02 21.28 -38.55
CA TYR A 76 26.24 22.46 -39.38
C TYR A 76 27.40 22.27 -40.37
N PHE A 77 28.57 21.82 -39.89
CA PHE A 77 29.75 21.63 -40.75
C PHE A 77 29.62 20.50 -41.74
N THR A 78 28.90 19.44 -41.38
CA THR A 78 28.69 18.27 -42.24
C THR A 78 27.81 18.59 -43.45
N ARG A 79 27.05 19.70 -43.39
CA ARG A 79 26.12 20.17 -44.43
C ARG A 79 25.11 19.11 -44.93
N SER A 80 24.90 18.05 -44.17
CA SER A 80 24.01 16.96 -44.53
C SER A 80 22.72 17.02 -43.70
N PRO A 81 21.54 16.95 -44.35
CA PRO A 81 20.27 16.94 -43.64
C PRO A 81 20.08 15.70 -42.76
N LEU A 82 20.73 14.57 -43.08
CA LEU A 82 20.60 13.34 -42.29
C LEU A 82 21.23 13.47 -40.91
N ALA A 83 22.28 14.27 -40.77
CA ALA A 83 22.96 14.48 -39.50
C ALA A 83 22.04 15.15 -38.45
N LEU A 84 20.97 15.85 -38.87
CA LEU A 84 19.98 16.46 -37.97
C LEU A 84 19.30 15.45 -37.03
N PHE A 85 19.10 14.21 -37.46
CA PHE A 85 18.40 13.20 -36.66
C PHE A 85 19.20 12.76 -35.41
N SER A 86 20.51 12.99 -35.40
CA SER A 86 21.35 12.77 -34.21
C SER A 86 20.94 13.65 -33.02
N ILE A 87 20.47 14.88 -33.31
CA ILE A 87 19.95 15.80 -32.29
C ILE A 87 18.67 15.23 -31.68
N GLY A 88 17.84 14.54 -32.47
CA GLY A 88 16.60 13.90 -32.00
C GLY A 88 16.84 12.86 -30.90
N VAL A 89 17.93 12.09 -31.01
CA VAL A 89 18.33 11.10 -29.99
C VAL A 89 18.69 11.79 -28.67
N LEU A 90 19.38 12.94 -28.72
CA LEU A 90 19.72 13.72 -27.53
C LEU A 90 18.49 14.40 -26.93
N VAL A 91 17.60 14.94 -27.77
CA VAL A 91 16.32 15.51 -27.34
C VAL A 91 15.52 14.46 -26.56
N ALA A 92 15.42 13.23 -27.07
CA ALA A 92 14.74 12.14 -26.37
C ALA A 92 15.41 11.81 -25.03
N ALA A 93 16.74 11.78 -24.98
CA ALA A 93 17.50 11.47 -23.78
C ALA A 93 17.42 12.56 -22.69
N TYR A 94 17.27 13.82 -23.09
CA TYR A 94 17.20 14.98 -22.18
C TYR A 94 15.78 15.41 -21.82
N ALA A 95 14.77 15.09 -22.64
CA ALA A 95 13.39 15.58 -22.51
C ALA A 95 12.85 15.44 -21.08
N SER A 96 13.01 14.27 -20.48
CA SER A 96 12.45 13.99 -19.17
C SER A 96 13.33 14.42 -17.98
N ARG A 97 14.63 14.60 -18.21
CA ARG A 97 15.63 14.80 -17.14
C ARG A 97 16.04 16.25 -16.98
N LYS A 98 16.20 16.95 -18.10
CA LYS A 98 16.60 18.36 -18.18
C LYS A 98 15.74 19.02 -19.26
N PRO A 99 14.48 19.37 -18.93
CA PRO A 99 13.50 19.85 -19.90
C PRO A 99 14.01 21.07 -20.67
N GLY A 100 14.71 21.99 -19.99
CA GLY A 100 15.31 23.16 -20.63
C GLY A 100 16.40 22.83 -21.64
N VAL A 101 17.22 21.79 -21.41
CA VAL A 101 18.26 21.36 -22.36
C VAL A 101 17.64 20.74 -23.59
N ALA A 102 16.61 19.92 -23.42
CA ALA A 102 15.90 19.31 -24.53
C ALA A 102 15.20 20.37 -25.40
N LEU A 103 14.60 21.40 -24.77
CA LEU A 103 13.97 22.51 -25.47
C LEU A 103 14.98 23.33 -26.29
N LEU A 104 16.16 23.60 -25.71
CA LEU A 104 17.25 24.27 -26.43
C LEU A 104 17.76 23.42 -27.61
N LEU A 105 18.01 22.12 -27.41
CA LEU A 105 18.42 21.21 -28.49
C LEU A 105 17.36 21.11 -29.60
N SER A 106 16.07 21.09 -29.25
CA SER A 106 15.01 21.12 -30.24
C SER A 106 14.93 22.45 -30.99
N ALA A 107 15.20 23.57 -30.32
CA ALA A 107 15.28 24.88 -30.96
C ALA A 107 16.48 24.97 -31.93
N GLU A 108 17.65 24.46 -31.51
CA GLU A 108 18.84 24.36 -32.37
C GLU A 108 18.61 23.42 -33.56
N GLY A 109 17.96 22.27 -33.33
CA GLY A 109 17.56 21.34 -34.39
C GLY A 109 16.57 21.97 -35.39
N ALA A 110 15.60 22.75 -34.91
CA ALA A 110 14.65 23.48 -35.74
C ALA A 110 15.33 24.61 -36.55
N LEU A 111 16.29 25.32 -35.94
CA LEU A 111 17.06 26.37 -36.61
C LEU A 111 17.94 25.77 -37.72
N LEU A 112 18.64 24.66 -37.45
CA LEU A 112 19.41 23.96 -38.47
C LEU A 112 18.52 23.37 -39.57
N ALA A 113 17.34 22.85 -39.21
CA ALA A 113 16.35 22.39 -40.20
C ALA A 113 15.89 23.54 -41.12
N PHE A 114 15.68 24.75 -40.57
CA PHE A 114 15.38 25.95 -41.36
C PHE A 114 16.50 26.29 -42.33
N LEU A 115 17.77 26.15 -41.92
CA LEU A 115 18.92 26.41 -42.80
C LEU A 115 19.04 25.39 -43.94
N PHE A 116 18.77 24.10 -43.67
CA PHE A 116 18.91 23.04 -44.68
C PHE A 116 17.72 22.90 -45.63
N PHE A 117 16.50 23.19 -45.16
CA PHE A 117 15.27 22.94 -45.90
C PHE A 117 14.49 24.21 -46.23
N LYS A 118 15.13 25.38 -46.21
CA LYS A 118 14.49 26.67 -46.55
C LYS A 118 13.72 26.64 -47.88
N GLU A 119 14.27 25.92 -48.85
CA GLU A 119 13.70 25.79 -50.20
C GLU A 119 12.50 24.82 -50.27
N ASN A 120 12.34 23.95 -49.27
CA ASN A 120 11.32 22.90 -49.22
C ASN A 120 10.46 23.02 -47.94
N PRO A 121 9.42 23.88 -47.93
CA PRO A 121 8.65 24.20 -46.72
C PRO A 121 7.89 23.00 -46.14
N LEU A 122 7.51 22.02 -46.96
CA LEU A 122 6.85 20.79 -46.51
C LEU A 122 7.80 19.88 -45.72
N VAL A 123 9.05 19.76 -46.16
CA VAL A 123 10.07 18.96 -45.45
C VAL A 123 10.47 19.66 -44.16
N LEU A 124 10.59 20.99 -44.21
CA LEU A 124 10.85 21.81 -43.03
C LEU A 124 9.79 21.61 -41.94
N SER A 125 8.50 21.70 -42.30
CA SER A 125 7.41 21.53 -41.31
C SER A 125 7.38 20.10 -40.74
N ALA A 126 7.63 19.08 -41.56
CA ALA A 126 7.73 17.69 -41.11
C ALA A 126 8.88 17.47 -40.11
N VAL A 127 10.06 18.05 -40.37
CA VAL A 127 11.23 17.94 -39.48
C VAL A 127 11.01 18.69 -38.16
N VAL A 128 10.38 19.87 -38.20
CA VAL A 128 10.02 20.61 -36.98
C VAL A 128 8.98 19.82 -36.16
N LEU A 129 7.96 19.26 -36.81
CA LEU A 129 6.99 18.39 -36.15
C LEU A 129 7.63 17.13 -35.57
N PHE A 130 8.65 16.58 -36.21
CA PHE A 130 9.42 15.47 -35.66
C PHE A 130 10.09 15.83 -34.33
N PHE A 131 10.77 16.98 -34.24
CA PHE A 131 11.40 17.40 -32.97
C PHE A 131 10.37 17.65 -31.85
N ILE A 132 9.24 18.25 -32.18
CA ILE A 132 8.12 18.44 -31.24
C ILE A 132 7.57 17.07 -30.81
N GLY A 133 7.34 16.16 -31.75
CA GLY A 133 6.84 14.81 -31.47
C GLY A 133 7.77 14.01 -30.57
N VAL A 134 9.09 14.06 -30.82
CA VAL A 134 10.10 13.38 -30.00
C VAL A 134 10.13 13.94 -28.57
N LEU A 135 10.03 15.26 -28.40
CA LEU A 135 9.89 15.88 -27.08
C LEU A 135 8.68 15.30 -26.33
N PHE A 136 7.48 15.41 -26.92
CA PHE A 136 6.24 14.98 -26.25
C PHE A 136 6.19 13.48 -26.00
N ALA A 137 6.63 12.65 -26.94
CA ALA A 137 6.70 11.20 -26.76
C ALA A 137 7.60 10.81 -25.58
N SER A 138 8.72 11.51 -25.42
CA SER A 138 9.69 11.24 -24.36
C SER A 138 9.18 11.70 -22.98
N TYR A 139 8.39 12.77 -22.89
CA TYR A 139 7.72 13.15 -21.64
C TYR A 139 6.64 12.14 -21.22
N ASN A 140 5.81 11.70 -22.16
CA ASN A 140 4.65 10.85 -21.85
C ASN A 140 5.04 9.51 -21.21
N PHE A 141 6.18 8.94 -21.61
CA PHE A 141 6.66 7.67 -21.03
C PHE A 141 6.94 7.77 -19.53
N GLU A 142 7.63 8.82 -19.08
CA GLU A 142 7.95 8.97 -17.66
C GLU A 142 6.71 9.31 -16.82
N TYR A 143 5.80 10.13 -17.35
CA TYR A 143 4.51 10.39 -16.69
C TYR A 143 3.72 9.08 -16.46
N ALA A 144 3.65 8.21 -17.46
CA ALA A 144 2.99 6.91 -17.31
C ALA A 144 3.64 6.05 -16.22
N VAL A 145 4.98 6.04 -16.13
CA VAL A 145 5.70 5.30 -15.09
C VAL A 145 5.44 5.89 -13.70
N VAL A 146 5.49 7.21 -13.52
CA VAL A 146 5.20 7.88 -12.26
C VAL A 146 3.76 7.60 -11.82
N MET A 147 2.79 7.78 -12.72
CA MET A 147 1.38 7.50 -12.48
C MET A 147 1.13 6.04 -12.09
N SER A 148 1.85 5.08 -12.70
CA SER A 148 1.74 3.67 -12.32
C SER A 148 2.23 3.40 -10.89
N LYS A 149 3.29 4.09 -10.45
CA LYS A 149 3.84 3.98 -9.09
C LYS A 149 2.87 4.58 -8.07
N GLU A 150 2.32 5.75 -8.37
CA GLU A 150 1.32 6.41 -7.52
C GLU A 150 0.07 5.54 -7.38
N ARG A 151 -0.45 4.97 -8.47
CA ARG A 151 -1.59 4.03 -8.42
C ARG A 151 -1.31 2.83 -7.51
N LYS A 152 -0.10 2.26 -7.57
CA LYS A 152 0.31 1.15 -6.69
C LYS A 152 0.35 1.59 -5.22
N GLN A 153 0.88 2.78 -4.94
CA GLN A 153 0.91 3.34 -3.58
C GLN A 153 -0.50 3.59 -3.03
N ILE A 154 -1.39 4.19 -3.82
CA ILE A 154 -2.80 4.42 -3.45
C ILE A 154 -3.50 3.09 -3.16
N ASN A 155 -3.30 2.07 -4.00
CA ASN A 155 -3.89 0.75 -3.77
C ASN A 155 -3.35 0.09 -2.50
N LYS A 156 -2.06 0.25 -2.20
CA LYS A 156 -1.48 -0.22 -0.93
C LYS A 156 -2.10 0.50 0.26
N LEU A 157 -2.25 1.81 0.17
CA LEU A 157 -2.87 2.63 1.22
C LEU A 157 -4.32 2.20 1.47
N ARG A 158 -5.11 1.97 0.42
CA ARG A 158 -6.49 1.47 0.53
C ARG A 158 -6.57 0.11 1.22
N ARG A 159 -5.64 -0.81 0.92
CA ARG A 159 -5.57 -2.12 1.58
C ARG A 159 -5.25 -1.97 3.07
N ASN A 160 -4.24 -1.17 3.40
CA ASN A 160 -3.87 -0.91 4.78
C ASN A 160 -5.01 -0.26 5.57
N TYR A 161 -5.72 0.69 4.98
CA TYR A 161 -6.88 1.32 5.62
C TYR A 161 -8.00 0.31 5.92
N ARG A 162 -8.27 -0.63 5.02
CA ARG A 162 -9.23 -1.72 5.27
C ARG A 162 -8.79 -2.66 6.39
N LEU A 163 -7.48 -2.95 6.48
CA LEU A 163 -6.93 -3.77 7.57
C LEU A 163 -7.07 -3.04 8.91
N LEU A 164 -6.68 -1.77 8.97
CA LEU A 164 -6.83 -0.95 10.19
C LEU A 164 -8.29 -0.83 10.63
N LEU A 165 -9.24 -0.67 9.70
CA LEU A 165 -10.67 -0.67 10.04
C LEU A 165 -11.12 -2.00 10.63
N LYS A 166 -10.60 -3.13 10.12
CA LYS A 166 -10.91 -4.45 10.65
C LYS A 166 -10.34 -4.61 12.06
N GLU A 167 -9.06 -4.27 12.26
CA GLU A 167 -8.41 -4.29 13.57
C GLU A 167 -9.13 -3.40 14.58
N LEU A 168 -9.56 -2.20 14.19
CA LEU A 168 -10.33 -1.30 15.05
C LEU A 168 -11.66 -1.94 15.47
N SER A 169 -12.37 -2.60 14.55
CA SER A 169 -13.61 -3.30 14.87
C SER A 169 -13.39 -4.51 15.79
N GLU A 170 -12.25 -5.19 15.68
CA GLU A 170 -11.86 -6.29 16.57
C GLU A 170 -11.54 -5.73 17.97
N LEU A 171 -10.78 -4.65 18.07
CA LEU A 171 -10.47 -3.97 19.33
C LEU A 171 -11.73 -3.42 20.03
N GLU A 172 -12.69 -2.87 19.28
CA GLU A 172 -13.97 -2.44 19.85
C GLU A 172 -14.77 -3.62 20.45
N ARG A 173 -14.74 -4.79 19.80
CA ARG A 173 -15.38 -6.00 20.31
C ARG A 173 -14.68 -6.51 21.57
N GLU A 174 -13.34 -6.52 21.57
CA GLU A 174 -12.55 -6.89 22.74
C GLU A 174 -12.82 -5.95 23.91
N ARG A 175 -12.83 -4.63 23.69
CA ARG A 175 -13.15 -3.64 24.72
C ARG A 175 -14.51 -3.88 25.35
N LYS A 176 -15.54 -4.20 24.55
CA LYS A 176 -16.87 -4.56 25.06
C LYS A 176 -16.82 -5.81 25.93
N ARG A 177 -16.12 -6.87 25.48
CA ARG A 177 -15.93 -8.11 26.26
C ARG A 177 -15.22 -7.86 27.59
N PHE A 178 -14.18 -7.02 27.60
CA PHE A 178 -13.48 -6.63 28.82
C PHE A 178 -14.39 -5.88 29.79
N ALA A 179 -15.12 -4.87 29.31
CA ALA A 179 -16.05 -4.10 30.15
C ALA A 179 -17.15 -4.99 30.76
N LEU A 180 -17.65 -5.99 30.02
CA LEU A 180 -18.61 -6.95 30.58
C LEU A 180 -17.97 -7.85 31.64
N THR A 181 -16.75 -8.31 31.41
CA THR A 181 -16.05 -9.17 32.37
C THR A 181 -15.76 -8.41 33.66
N GLU A 182 -15.33 -7.15 33.56
CA GLU A 182 -15.15 -6.24 34.68
C GLU A 182 -16.46 -6.06 35.47
N LYS A 183 -17.58 -5.79 34.78
CA LYS A 183 -18.90 -5.70 35.42
C LYS A 183 -19.31 -6.98 36.14
N LEU A 184 -19.01 -8.17 35.57
CA LEU A 184 -19.27 -9.44 36.24
C LEU A 184 -18.43 -9.61 37.51
N PHE A 185 -17.14 -9.24 37.48
CA PHE A 185 -16.27 -9.27 38.66
C PHE A 185 -16.73 -8.30 39.75
N GLU A 186 -17.19 -7.10 39.37
CA GLU A 186 -17.77 -6.15 40.31
C GLU A 186 -19.00 -6.75 41.01
N LEU A 187 -19.88 -7.42 40.26
CA LEU A 187 -21.06 -8.09 40.82
C LEU A 187 -20.68 -9.20 41.80
N VAL A 188 -19.69 -10.03 41.49
CA VAL A 188 -19.19 -11.07 42.41
C VAL A 188 -18.60 -10.45 43.69
N THR A 189 -17.86 -9.34 43.55
CA THR A 189 -17.18 -8.69 44.67
C THR A 189 -18.17 -7.99 45.61
N GLN A 190 -19.21 -7.36 45.04
CA GLN A 190 -20.28 -6.68 45.78
C GLN A 190 -21.23 -7.67 46.46
N HIS A 191 -21.57 -8.77 45.79
CA HIS A 191 -22.51 -9.78 46.27
C HIS A 191 -21.77 -11.07 46.64
N ARG A 192 -21.22 -11.12 47.86
CA ARG A 192 -20.47 -12.28 48.37
C ARG A 192 -21.35 -13.52 48.63
N GLU A 193 -22.66 -13.33 48.80
CA GLU A 193 -23.59 -14.44 48.96
C GLU A 193 -24.09 -14.95 47.61
N PRO A 194 -24.15 -16.28 47.41
CA PRO A 194 -24.51 -16.86 46.11
C PRO A 194 -25.92 -16.48 45.67
N GLU A 195 -26.89 -16.40 46.59
CA GLU A 195 -28.27 -16.00 46.28
C GLU A 195 -28.35 -14.54 45.81
N SER A 196 -27.65 -13.64 46.50
CA SER A 196 -27.60 -12.22 46.15
C SER A 196 -26.94 -11.99 44.78
N TYR A 197 -25.87 -12.75 44.48
CA TYR A 197 -25.21 -12.70 43.18
C TYR A 197 -26.10 -13.21 42.04
N LEU A 198 -26.82 -14.33 42.26
CA LEU A 198 -27.76 -14.86 41.27
C LEU A 198 -28.92 -13.89 40.99
N GLU A 199 -29.42 -13.19 42.03
CA GLU A 199 -30.44 -12.16 41.87
C GLU A 199 -29.90 -10.93 41.10
N ALA A 200 -28.65 -10.53 41.36
CA ALA A 200 -27.99 -9.44 40.64
C ALA A 200 -27.75 -9.79 39.16
N ILE A 201 -27.35 -11.03 38.83
CA ILE A 201 -27.28 -11.52 37.45
C ILE A 201 -28.66 -11.48 36.81
N LYS A 202 -29.69 -11.98 37.49
CA LYS A 202 -31.07 -12.00 37.00
C LYS A 202 -31.54 -10.61 36.59
N LYS A 203 -31.29 -9.60 37.44
CA LYS A 203 -31.64 -8.19 37.16
C LYS A 203 -30.79 -7.61 36.03
N THR A 204 -29.48 -7.87 36.02
CA THR A 204 -28.54 -7.27 35.05
C THR A 204 -28.81 -7.74 33.61
N PHE A 205 -29.17 -9.01 33.42
CA PHE A 205 -29.40 -9.59 32.10
C PHE A 205 -30.90 -9.70 31.73
N GLY A 206 -31.80 -9.39 32.67
CA GLY A 206 -33.25 -9.47 32.47
C GLY A 206 -33.74 -10.91 32.28
N LEU A 207 -33.30 -11.81 33.17
CA LEU A 207 -33.62 -13.23 33.12
C LEU A 207 -34.95 -13.51 33.85
N LYS A 208 -35.72 -14.48 33.36
CA LYS A 208 -36.98 -14.92 33.96
C LYS A 208 -36.71 -15.70 35.26
N SER A 209 -35.79 -16.65 35.21
CA SER A 209 -35.33 -17.37 36.40
C SER A 209 -33.87 -17.81 36.25
N VAL A 210 -33.22 -18.00 37.40
CA VAL A 210 -31.86 -18.56 37.50
C VAL A 210 -31.88 -19.60 38.61
N LYS A 211 -31.41 -20.81 38.31
CA LYS A 211 -31.40 -21.93 39.26
C LYS A 211 -30.05 -22.62 39.23
N VAL A 212 -29.54 -23.03 40.39
CA VAL A 212 -28.34 -23.87 40.46
C VAL A 212 -28.76 -25.23 40.98
N VAL A 213 -28.47 -26.27 40.21
CA VAL A 213 -28.90 -27.64 40.48
C VAL A 213 -27.68 -28.55 40.53
N PRO A 214 -27.59 -29.50 41.48
CA PRO A 214 -26.55 -30.51 41.43
C PRO A 214 -26.65 -31.33 40.14
N ALA A 215 -25.51 -31.54 39.48
CA ALA A 215 -25.44 -32.25 38.21
C ALA A 215 -24.42 -33.39 38.28
N ARG A 216 -24.60 -34.42 37.43
CA ARG A 216 -23.55 -35.40 37.17
C ARG A 216 -22.55 -34.82 36.16
N ARG A 217 -21.35 -35.41 36.08
CA ARG A 217 -20.32 -34.99 35.12
C ARG A 217 -20.92 -34.97 33.71
N PRO A 218 -20.98 -33.80 33.04
CA PRO A 218 -21.63 -33.67 31.74
C PRO A 218 -20.71 -34.14 30.61
N GLU A 219 -21.31 -34.48 29.46
CA GLU A 219 -20.60 -34.71 28.20
C GLU A 219 -20.31 -33.40 27.45
N GLU A 220 -21.17 -32.38 27.61
CA GLU A 220 -21.03 -31.05 27.01
C GLU A 220 -21.07 -29.95 28.08
N GLU A 221 -20.26 -28.89 27.94
CA GLU A 221 -20.22 -27.79 28.92
C GLU A 221 -21.47 -26.90 28.92
N VAL A 222 -22.19 -26.82 27.80
CA VAL A 222 -23.32 -25.93 27.59
C VAL A 222 -24.40 -26.64 26.78
N LEU A 223 -25.63 -26.70 27.30
CA LEU A 223 -26.81 -27.16 26.57
C LEU A 223 -27.75 -25.98 26.29
N LYS A 224 -28.28 -25.94 25.07
CA LYS A 224 -29.19 -24.87 24.62
C LYS A 224 -30.53 -25.46 24.23
N ASP A 225 -31.60 -24.90 24.77
CA ASP A 225 -32.97 -25.14 24.31
C ASP A 225 -33.54 -23.82 23.77
N PRO A 226 -33.37 -23.55 22.46
CA PRO A 226 -33.79 -22.29 21.84
C PRO A 226 -35.32 -22.16 21.76
N GLU A 227 -36.07 -23.26 21.78
CA GLU A 227 -37.53 -23.23 21.74
C GLU A 227 -38.11 -22.77 23.08
N ARG A 228 -37.48 -23.21 24.19
CA ARG A 228 -37.94 -22.87 25.54
C ARG A 228 -37.26 -21.65 26.14
N GLY A 229 -36.23 -21.10 25.50
CA GLY A 229 -35.48 -19.97 26.06
C GLY A 229 -34.59 -20.38 27.22
N VAL A 230 -34.08 -21.62 27.25
CA VAL A 230 -33.28 -22.14 28.36
C VAL A 230 -31.82 -22.35 27.97
N LEU A 231 -30.91 -21.81 28.77
CA LEU A 231 -29.46 -22.06 28.70
C LEU A 231 -29.03 -22.80 29.96
N VAL A 232 -28.45 -23.99 29.79
CA VAL A 232 -27.89 -24.77 30.90
C VAL A 232 -26.37 -24.76 30.77
N VAL A 233 -25.70 -24.21 31.78
CA VAL A 233 -24.23 -24.16 31.83
C VAL A 233 -23.75 -25.08 32.94
N PHE A 234 -22.96 -26.07 32.60
CA PHE A 234 -22.36 -26.95 33.59
C PHE A 234 -21.07 -26.36 34.13
N VAL A 235 -20.94 -26.42 35.45
CA VAL A 235 -19.83 -25.83 36.19
C VAL A 235 -19.27 -26.91 37.12
N LYS A 236 -17.94 -27.06 37.09
CA LYS A 236 -17.22 -27.90 38.03
C LYS A 236 -16.89 -27.06 39.26
N PHE A 237 -17.41 -27.47 40.41
CA PHE A 237 -17.08 -26.88 41.70
C PHE A 237 -15.98 -27.70 42.37
N ASP A 238 -15.41 -27.20 43.47
CA ASP A 238 -14.39 -27.93 44.23
C ASP A 238 -14.94 -29.26 44.77
N ARG A 239 -16.21 -29.26 45.20
CA ARG A 239 -16.96 -30.44 45.67
C ARG A 239 -18.10 -30.80 44.71
N GLY A 240 -17.77 -31.40 43.57
CA GLY A 240 -18.74 -31.99 42.64
C GLY A 240 -19.07 -31.13 41.41
N TYR A 241 -20.17 -31.46 40.73
CA TYR A 241 -20.62 -30.74 39.52
C TYR A 241 -22.00 -30.14 39.78
N GLY A 242 -22.25 -28.97 39.22
CA GLY A 242 -23.58 -28.36 39.20
C GLY A 242 -23.90 -27.79 37.82
N SER A 243 -25.18 -27.61 37.55
CA SER A 243 -25.67 -26.92 36.38
C SER A 243 -26.37 -25.64 36.80
N VAL A 244 -26.06 -24.56 36.09
CA VAL A 244 -26.73 -23.27 36.21
C VAL A 244 -27.72 -23.18 35.07
N VAL A 245 -29.00 -23.15 35.41
CA VAL A 245 -30.10 -23.07 34.45
C VAL A 245 -30.59 -21.63 34.41
N TYR A 246 -30.40 -20.99 33.25
CA TYR A 246 -30.91 -19.66 32.95
C TYR A 246 -32.15 -19.79 32.06
N GLU A 247 -33.28 -19.26 32.52
CA GLU A 247 -34.49 -19.12 31.70
C GLU A 247 -34.62 -17.66 31.25
N LEU A 248 -34.63 -17.42 29.95
CA LEU A 248 -34.86 -16.09 29.38
C LEU A 248 -36.35 -15.82 29.23
N GLY A 249 -36.77 -14.56 29.38
CA GLY A 249 -38.15 -14.16 29.10
C GLY A 249 -38.50 -14.23 27.60
N GLU A 250 -37.49 -14.04 26.75
CA GLU A 250 -37.60 -13.98 25.30
C GLU A 250 -36.64 -15.01 24.68
N PRO A 251 -37.14 -16.10 24.07
CA PRO A 251 -36.30 -17.20 23.58
C PRO A 251 -35.29 -16.78 22.51
N PHE A 252 -35.64 -15.80 21.67
CA PHE A 252 -34.76 -15.31 20.60
C PHE A 252 -33.46 -14.67 21.13
N ARG A 253 -33.43 -14.22 22.40
CA ARG A 253 -32.23 -13.63 23.00
C ARG A 253 -31.09 -14.65 23.17
N LEU A 254 -31.39 -15.96 23.16
CA LEU A 254 -30.37 -17.01 23.12
C LEU A 254 -29.55 -17.02 21.83
N ALA A 255 -30.03 -16.41 20.75
CA ALA A 255 -29.28 -16.30 19.51
C ALA A 255 -28.15 -15.25 19.58
N ASP A 256 -28.14 -14.40 20.61
CA ASP A 256 -27.07 -13.42 20.83
C ASP A 256 -25.84 -14.10 21.44
N PRO A 257 -24.73 -14.27 20.68
CA PRO A 257 -23.54 -14.92 21.18
C PRO A 257 -22.88 -14.15 22.33
N TYR A 258 -23.13 -12.84 22.43
CA TYR A 258 -22.56 -12.01 23.49
C TYR A 258 -23.24 -12.28 24.84
N LEU A 259 -24.58 -12.42 24.84
CA LEU A 259 -25.35 -12.76 26.02
C LEU A 259 -25.00 -14.17 26.51
N GLU A 260 -24.87 -15.11 25.60
CA GLU A 260 -24.45 -16.48 25.92
C GLU A 260 -23.06 -16.49 26.58
N GLU A 261 -22.06 -15.87 25.96
CA GLU A 261 -20.69 -15.81 26.50
C GLU A 261 -20.67 -15.17 27.90
N ALA A 262 -21.50 -14.15 28.12
CA ALA A 262 -21.66 -13.48 29.40
C ALA A 262 -22.26 -14.40 30.47
N LEU A 263 -23.34 -15.12 30.15
CA LEU A 263 -24.00 -16.04 31.09
C LEU A 263 -23.11 -17.25 31.41
N VAL A 264 -22.37 -17.77 30.44
CA VAL A 264 -21.39 -18.84 30.67
C VAL A 264 -20.28 -18.37 31.62
N LYS A 265 -19.75 -17.16 31.42
CA LYS A 265 -18.75 -16.57 32.33
C LYS A 265 -19.33 -16.32 33.72
N ALA A 266 -20.55 -15.78 33.81
CA ALA A 266 -21.23 -15.54 35.07
C ALA A 266 -21.46 -16.83 35.86
N ALA A 267 -21.82 -17.93 35.18
CA ALA A 267 -21.95 -19.26 35.77
C ALA A 267 -20.61 -19.79 36.27
N LYS A 268 -19.53 -19.67 35.47
CA LYS A 268 -18.19 -20.12 35.88
C LYS A 268 -17.67 -19.34 37.09
N LEU A 269 -18.00 -18.05 37.22
CA LEU A 269 -17.64 -17.24 38.39
C LEU A 269 -18.32 -17.68 39.69
N LEU A 270 -19.42 -18.44 39.63
CA LEU A 270 -20.04 -19.02 40.85
C LEU A 270 -19.10 -19.97 41.59
N THR A 271 -18.10 -20.53 40.91
CA THR A 271 -17.05 -21.36 41.56
C THR A 271 -16.31 -20.62 42.66
N LEU A 272 -16.25 -19.29 42.60
CA LEU A 272 -15.62 -18.46 43.64
C LEU A 272 -16.51 -18.27 44.88
N LEU A 273 -17.81 -18.55 44.77
CA LEU A 273 -18.81 -18.29 45.82
C LEU A 273 -19.40 -19.58 46.40
N VAL A 274 -19.33 -20.71 45.68
CA VAL A 274 -19.93 -21.99 46.07
C VAL A 274 -18.86 -23.08 46.08
N GLU A 275 -18.61 -23.67 47.25
CA GLU A 275 -17.62 -24.76 47.41
C GLU A 275 -18.05 -26.06 46.69
N GLY A 276 -19.36 -26.30 46.55
CA GLY A 276 -19.93 -27.40 45.76
C GLY A 276 -21.18 -28.02 46.37
N PHE A 277 -21.59 -29.17 45.84
CA PHE A 277 -22.76 -29.93 46.31
C PHE A 277 -22.28 -31.26 46.90
N GLU A 278 -22.35 -31.39 48.22
CA GLU A 278 -22.24 -32.71 48.86
C GLU A 278 -23.47 -33.56 48.50
N ARG A 279 -23.30 -34.89 48.53
CA ARG A 279 -24.08 -35.91 47.82
C ARG A 279 -25.61 -35.89 47.99
N GLU A 280 -26.17 -35.05 48.84
CA GLU A 280 -27.61 -34.79 48.99
C GLU A 280 -27.79 -33.41 49.66
N ALA A 281 -27.91 -32.32 48.89
CA ALA A 281 -28.29 -31.01 49.41
C ALA A 281 -29.15 -30.26 48.39
N GLY A 282 -30.24 -29.68 48.87
CA GLY A 282 -31.35 -29.14 48.08
C GLY A 282 -30.97 -28.04 47.09
N SER A 283 -31.79 -27.91 46.05
CA SER A 283 -31.68 -26.88 45.01
C SER A 283 -31.81 -25.47 45.58
N VAL A 284 -30.87 -24.59 45.27
CA VAL A 284 -31.01 -23.15 45.53
C VAL A 284 -31.78 -22.53 44.38
N THR A 285 -32.99 -22.05 44.67
CA THR A 285 -33.95 -21.57 43.67
C THR A 285 -34.33 -20.13 43.99
N VAL A 286 -33.96 -19.18 43.11
CA VAL A 286 -34.40 -17.78 43.25
C VAL A 286 -35.55 -17.52 42.29
N SER A 287 -36.78 -17.79 42.75
CA SER A 287 -38.03 -17.43 42.08
C SER A 287 -38.52 -16.06 42.57
N GLY A 288 -38.81 -15.14 41.66
CA GLY A 288 -39.46 -13.86 41.98
C GLY A 288 -40.97 -13.95 41.77
N PRO A 289 -41.77 -13.06 42.39
CA PRO A 289 -43.24 -13.11 42.34
C PRO A 289 -43.72 -12.97 40.89
N GLY A 290 -44.60 -13.87 40.48
CA GLY A 290 -45.30 -13.78 39.20
C GLY A 290 -46.18 -12.53 39.20
N GLY A 291 -45.92 -11.62 38.26
CA GLY A 291 -46.86 -10.56 37.93
C GLY A 291 -48.10 -11.20 37.31
N GLY A 292 -49.21 -11.12 38.04
CA GLY A 292 -50.56 -11.15 37.46
C GLY A 292 -50.95 -9.78 36.93
#